data_AF-A0A1R1S809-F1
#
_entry.id   AF-A0A1R1S809-F1
#
_cell.length_a   1.000
_cell.length_b   1.000
_cell.length_c   1.000
_cell.angle_alpha   90.00
_cell.angle_beta   90.00
_cell.angle_gamma   90.00
#
_symmetry.space_group_name_H-M   'P 1'
#
loop_
_entity.id
_entity.type
_entity.pdbx_description
1 polymer ?
#
loop_
_entity_poly.entity_id
_entity_poly.type
_entity_poly.pdbx_seq_one_letter_code
_entity_poly.pdbx_strand_id
1 'polypeptide(L)'
;MSPAQSSTSPPERTALYRYFDTDGGLLYIGISRDPDGRLKAHRDTHQKWVPMVKSRTLEWFDSRPEAAEAEKQAIQVERPRFNKAHNQDRVAFAPSRWPSLAEQDNKSNRLAALIRDEIETKRWLPGQLIPFLNTLAKASGTSKSIAAKAVGQLRHEGLLTFRAGHGLFVAHPHSRRNSLIVPPPQEGSTVRPRTPRPAVRTMWLHDPLMSVC
;
A
#
# COMPACT_ATOMS: atom_id res chain seq x y z
N MET A 1 16.75 33.97 47.43
CA MET A 1 16.65 32.73 46.63
C MET A 1 15.18 32.52 46.29
N SER A 2 14.76 32.89 45.08
CA SER A 2 13.39 32.69 44.59
C SER A 2 13.36 31.43 43.71
N PRO A 3 12.33 30.57 43.81
CA PRO A 3 12.29 29.33 43.05
C PRO A 3 11.98 29.63 41.58
N ALA A 4 12.66 28.90 40.70
CA ALA A 4 12.43 28.92 39.27
C ALA A 4 11.00 28.45 38.97
N GLN A 5 10.19 29.35 38.41
CA GLN A 5 8.90 28.96 37.84
C GLN A 5 9.18 28.19 36.55
N SER A 6 8.93 26.88 36.58
CA SER A 6 8.82 26.06 35.37
C SER A 6 7.60 26.54 34.57
N SER A 7 7.83 27.27 33.49
CA SER A 7 6.82 27.65 32.52
C SER A 7 6.40 26.43 31.68
N THR A 8 5.57 25.57 32.25
CA THR A 8 4.90 24.51 31.47
C THR A 8 3.82 25.18 30.62
N SER A 9 4.17 25.54 29.38
CA SER A 9 3.18 25.94 28.37
C SER A 9 2.15 24.80 28.23
N PRO A 10 0.84 25.09 28.11
CA PRO A 10 -0.16 24.05 27.93
C PRO A 10 0.19 23.22 26.68
N PRO A 11 -0.05 21.89 26.69
CA PRO A 11 0.24 21.06 25.54
C PRO A 11 -0.49 21.62 24.32
N GLU A 12 0.26 21.92 23.27
CA GLU A 12 -0.32 22.49 22.06
C GLU A 12 -1.15 21.41 21.34
N ARG A 13 -2.44 21.69 21.18
CA ARG A 13 -3.39 20.81 20.46
C ARG A 13 -2.83 20.40 19.10
N THR A 14 -2.92 19.11 18.80
CA THR A 14 -2.36 18.52 17.59
C THR A 14 -3.43 17.69 16.89
N ALA A 15 -3.65 17.95 15.60
CA ALA A 15 -4.60 17.19 14.80
C ALA A 15 -3.95 15.95 14.20
N LEU A 16 -4.64 14.81 14.29
CA LEU A 16 -4.50 13.66 13.41
C LEU A 16 -5.35 13.89 12.16
N TYR A 17 -4.72 13.81 10.99
CA TYR A 17 -5.40 13.95 9.72
C TYR A 17 -5.26 12.71 8.85
N ARG A 18 -6.30 12.42 8.08
CA ARG A 18 -6.33 11.35 7.07
C ARG A 18 -6.68 11.97 5.72
N TYR A 19 -5.96 11.59 4.67
CA TYR A 19 -6.21 12.02 3.30
C TYR A 19 -6.70 10.85 2.45
N PHE A 20 -7.72 11.11 1.63
CA PHE A 20 -8.36 10.11 0.79
C PHE A 20 -8.37 10.53 -0.68
N ASP A 21 -8.37 9.56 -1.60
CA ASP A 21 -8.60 9.81 -3.03
C ASP A 21 -10.10 9.94 -3.37
N THR A 22 -10.40 10.02 -4.66
CA THR A 22 -11.77 10.19 -5.18
C THR A 22 -12.68 8.99 -4.91
N ASP A 23 -12.09 7.82 -4.71
CA ASP A 23 -12.81 6.56 -4.49
C ASP A 23 -12.93 6.25 -2.99
N GLY A 24 -12.50 7.17 -2.12
CA GLY A 24 -12.43 6.97 -0.67
C GLY A 24 -11.22 6.13 -0.23
N GLY A 25 -10.26 5.87 -1.11
CA GLY A 25 -9.03 5.14 -0.81
C GLY A 25 -8.11 5.97 0.09
N LEU A 26 -7.70 5.38 1.23
CA LEU A 26 -6.85 6.06 2.20
C LEU A 26 -5.40 6.20 1.69
N LEU A 27 -4.97 7.45 1.52
CA LEU A 27 -3.68 7.81 0.95
C LEU A 27 -2.62 8.00 2.02
N TYR A 28 -2.90 8.83 3.03
CA TYR A 28 -1.90 9.26 4.00
C TYR A 28 -2.54 9.63 5.34
N ILE A 29 -1.88 9.26 6.43
CA ILE A 29 -2.21 9.69 7.79
C ILE A 29 -1.03 10.49 8.34
N GLY A 30 -1.29 11.60 9.01
CA GLY A 30 -0.23 12.34 9.69
C GLY A 30 -0.74 13.17 10.85
N ILE A 31 0.19 13.73 11.64
CA ILE A 31 -0.14 14.72 12.67
C ILE A 31 0.44 16.10 12.39
N SER A 32 -0.28 17.15 12.77
CA SER A 32 0.20 18.54 12.72
C SER A 32 -0.61 19.46 13.63
N ARG A 33 0.03 20.52 14.12
CA ARG A 33 -0.66 21.66 14.75
C ARG A 33 -1.37 22.56 13.72
N ASP A 34 -0.84 22.56 12.50
CA ASP A 34 -1.41 23.26 11.35
C ASP A 34 -1.52 22.27 10.17
N PRO A 35 -2.66 21.56 10.04
CA PRO A 35 -2.88 20.61 8.94
C PRO A 35 -2.87 21.25 7.56
N ASP A 36 -3.29 22.52 7.45
CA ASP A 36 -3.36 23.25 6.18
C ASP A 36 -1.97 23.65 5.69
N GLY A 37 -1.18 24.29 6.54
CA GLY A 37 0.22 24.59 6.24
C GLY A 37 1.02 23.31 5.98
N ARG A 38 0.69 22.21 6.69
CA ARG A 38 1.32 20.91 6.44
C ARG A 38 0.98 20.36 5.06
N LEU A 39 -0.27 20.44 4.61
CA LEU A 39 -0.67 20.04 3.26
C LEU A 39 0.01 20.89 2.18
N LYS A 40 0.13 22.20 2.41
CA LYS A 40 0.88 23.10 1.54
C LYS A 40 2.34 22.65 1.42
N ALA A 41 3.02 22.39 2.53
CA ALA A 41 4.38 21.88 2.52
C ALA A 41 4.52 20.52 1.78
N HIS A 42 3.52 19.64 1.89
CA HIS A 42 3.49 18.39 1.13
C HIS A 42 3.37 18.62 -0.39
N ARG A 43 2.57 19.62 -0.79
CA ARG A 43 2.43 20.05 -2.18
C ARG A 43 3.73 20.63 -2.73
N ASP A 44 4.38 21.51 -1.96
CA ASP A 44 5.64 22.18 -2.33
C ASP A 44 6.80 21.18 -2.45
N THR A 45 6.75 20.08 -1.68
CA THR A 45 7.72 18.97 -1.78
C THR A 45 7.36 17.92 -2.83
N HIS A 46 6.34 18.19 -3.67
CA HIS A 46 5.91 17.35 -4.79
C HIS A 46 5.67 15.87 -4.44
N GLN A 47 5.04 15.61 -3.28
CA GLN A 47 4.73 14.23 -2.93
C GLN A 47 3.64 13.65 -3.84
N LYS A 48 3.90 12.46 -4.37
CA LYS A 48 3.08 11.81 -5.43
C LYS A 48 1.61 11.65 -5.08
N TRP A 49 1.27 11.58 -3.79
CA TRP A 49 -0.09 11.39 -3.31
C TRP A 49 -0.88 12.69 -3.17
N VAL A 50 -0.22 13.85 -3.07
CA VAL A 50 -0.88 15.14 -2.85
C VAL A 50 -1.86 15.51 -3.98
N PRO A 51 -1.52 15.31 -5.27
CA PRO A 51 -2.47 15.56 -6.36
C PRO A 51 -3.69 14.64 -6.34
N MET A 52 -3.63 13.51 -5.64
CA MET A 52 -4.69 12.51 -5.57
C MET A 52 -5.73 12.83 -4.49
N VAL A 53 -5.41 13.70 -3.52
CA VAL A 53 -6.28 14.01 -2.38
C VAL A 53 -7.58 14.68 -2.84
N LYS A 54 -8.72 14.11 -2.46
CA LYS A 54 -10.07 14.66 -2.70
C LYS A 54 -10.82 15.01 -1.42
N SER A 55 -10.57 14.28 -0.34
CA SER A 55 -11.18 14.55 0.95
C SER A 55 -10.19 14.31 2.08
N ARG A 56 -10.53 14.84 3.27
CA ARG A 56 -9.76 14.63 4.49
C ARG A 56 -10.67 14.58 5.71
N THR A 57 -10.20 13.91 6.76
CA THR A 57 -10.79 13.97 8.11
C THR A 57 -9.76 14.54 9.09
N LEU A 58 -10.21 15.30 10.08
CA LEU A 58 -9.38 15.89 11.13
C LEU A 58 -9.92 15.48 12.51
N GLU A 59 -9.04 15.02 13.38
CA GLU A 59 -9.34 14.67 14.77
C GLU A 59 -8.31 15.37 15.68
N TRP A 60 -8.78 16.18 16.63
CA TRP A 60 -7.91 17.00 17.47
C TRP A 60 -7.66 16.33 18.82
N PHE A 61 -6.39 16.20 19.19
CA PHE A 61 -5.95 15.75 20.49
C PHE A 61 -5.43 16.92 21.31
N ASP A 62 -5.56 16.84 22.63
CA ASP A 62 -5.10 17.89 23.55
C ASP A 62 -3.57 17.95 23.62
N SER A 63 -2.86 16.91 23.16
CA SER A 63 -1.41 16.88 23.16
C SER A 63 -0.81 16.17 21.94
N ARG A 64 0.41 16.58 21.58
CA ARG A 64 1.20 15.93 20.51
C ARG A 64 1.54 14.46 20.81
N PRO A 65 1.94 14.06 22.04
CA PRO A 65 2.22 12.65 22.34
C PRO A 65 1.00 11.74 22.12
N GLU A 66 -0.18 12.20 22.51
CA GLU A 66 -1.44 11.48 22.32
C GLU A 66 -1.76 11.33 20.82
N ALA A 67 -1.68 12.43 20.06
CA ALA A 67 -1.84 12.41 18.61
C ALA A 67 -0.85 11.45 17.93
N ALA A 68 0.40 11.37 18.42
CA ALA A 68 1.43 10.51 17.84
C ALA A 68 1.18 9.01 18.09
N GLU A 69 0.68 8.63 19.27
CA GLU A 69 0.28 7.23 19.47
C GLU A 69 -0.97 6.90 18.64
N ALA A 70 -1.95 7.80 18.56
CA ALA A 70 -3.12 7.64 17.70
C ALA A 70 -2.73 7.52 16.21
N GLU A 71 -1.78 8.34 15.73
CA GLU A 71 -1.21 8.27 14.38
C GLU A 71 -0.61 6.90 14.10
N LYS A 72 0.22 6.41 15.01
CA LYS A 72 0.88 5.11 14.89
C LYS A 72 -0.14 3.98 14.84
N GLN A 73 -1.13 3.97 15.73
CA GLN A 73 -2.20 2.97 15.74
C GLN A 73 -3.01 3.02 14.44
N ALA A 74 -3.42 4.22 14.01
CA ALA A 74 -4.18 4.41 12.78
C ALA A 74 -3.41 3.94 11.54
N ILE A 75 -2.11 4.25 11.43
CA ILE A 75 -1.29 3.77 10.32
C ILE A 75 -1.16 2.24 10.32
N GLN A 76 -1.03 1.62 11.49
CA GLN A 76 -0.91 0.16 11.62
C GLN A 76 -2.20 -0.55 11.21
N VAL A 77 -3.36 -0.03 11.63
CA VAL A 77 -4.68 -0.62 11.40
C VAL A 77 -5.20 -0.32 10.00
N GLU A 78 -5.20 0.94 9.59
CA GLU A 78 -5.88 1.41 8.37
C GLU A 78 -5.00 1.29 7.11
N ARG A 79 -3.69 1.12 7.30
CA ARG A 79 -2.69 0.90 6.24
C ARG A 79 -2.75 1.87 5.05
N PRO A 80 -2.63 3.20 5.30
CA PRO A 80 -2.69 4.25 4.27
C PRO A 80 -1.63 4.07 3.19
N ARG A 81 -2.02 4.10 1.91
CA ARG A 81 -1.18 3.73 0.75
C ARG A 81 0.23 4.36 0.70
N PHE A 82 0.43 5.57 1.21
CA PHE A 82 1.67 6.34 1.09
C PHE A 82 2.42 6.58 2.40
N ASN A 83 1.89 6.21 3.58
CA ASN A 83 2.74 6.18 4.77
C ASN A 83 3.78 5.09 4.61
N LYS A 84 5.04 5.41 4.83
CA LYS A 84 6.14 4.43 4.77
C LYS A 84 6.52 3.91 6.14
N ALA A 85 6.48 4.79 7.14
CA ALA A 85 6.61 4.41 8.54
C ALA A 85 5.32 3.72 9.00
N HIS A 86 5.43 2.70 9.85
CA HIS A 86 4.32 1.97 10.48
C HIS A 86 3.32 1.23 9.56
N ASN A 87 3.43 1.37 8.23
CA ASN A 87 2.51 0.81 7.24
C ASN A 87 3.04 -0.43 6.48
N GLN A 88 4.26 -0.86 6.76
CA GLN A 88 4.86 -2.00 6.05
C GLN A 88 4.32 -3.30 6.64
N ASP A 89 3.49 -4.03 5.89
CA ASP A 89 3.14 -5.42 6.20
C ASP A 89 4.35 -6.33 6.01
N ARG A 90 5.29 -6.21 6.95
CA ARG A 90 6.52 -6.97 6.94
C ARG A 90 6.25 -8.37 7.43
N VAL A 91 6.82 -9.34 6.74
CA VAL A 91 6.72 -10.75 7.12
C VAL A 91 7.18 -10.96 8.56
N ALA A 92 6.51 -11.88 9.26
CA ALA A 92 6.95 -12.33 10.57
C ALA A 92 8.26 -13.12 10.42
N PHE A 93 9.39 -12.47 10.74
CA PHE A 93 10.71 -13.07 10.62
C PHE A 93 11.26 -13.47 11.97
N ALA A 94 11.42 -14.77 12.20
CA ALA A 94 12.09 -15.29 13.39
C ALA A 94 13.44 -15.91 13.00
N PRO A 95 14.55 -15.17 13.17
CA PRO A 95 15.88 -15.56 12.66
C PRO A 95 16.44 -16.82 13.33
N SER A 96 15.96 -17.17 14.53
CA SER A 96 16.36 -18.38 15.26
C SER A 96 16.02 -19.69 14.54
N ARG A 97 15.12 -19.66 13.55
CA ARG A 97 14.76 -20.83 12.73
C ARG A 97 15.77 -21.14 11.64
N TRP A 98 16.66 -20.19 11.30
CA TRP A 98 17.57 -20.36 10.19
C TRP A 98 18.91 -20.93 10.67
N PRO A 99 19.50 -21.89 9.93
CA PRO A 99 20.84 -22.35 10.22
C PRO A 99 21.87 -21.26 9.87
N SER A 100 23.01 -21.29 10.54
CA SER A 100 24.17 -20.50 10.11
C SER A 100 24.73 -21.05 8.79
N LEU A 101 25.00 -20.14 7.87
CA LEU A 101 25.63 -20.42 6.57
C LEU A 101 27.09 -19.94 6.51
N ALA A 102 27.68 -19.54 7.64
CA ALA A 102 29.02 -18.95 7.70
C ALA A 102 30.11 -19.86 7.10
N GLU A 103 30.04 -21.18 7.34
CA GLU A 103 31.01 -22.17 6.86
C GLU A 103 30.54 -22.94 5.62
N GLN A 104 29.39 -22.56 5.05
CA GLN A 104 28.79 -23.32 3.94
C GLN A 104 29.31 -22.86 2.58
N ASP A 105 29.43 -23.78 1.64
CA ASP A 105 29.61 -23.45 0.23
C ASP A 105 28.32 -22.92 -0.40
N ASN A 106 28.46 -22.15 -1.49
CA ASN A 106 27.34 -21.58 -2.24
C ASN A 106 26.34 -20.81 -1.36
N LYS A 107 26.86 -20.04 -0.40
CA LYS A 107 26.07 -19.30 0.63
C LYS A 107 24.87 -18.56 0.05
N SER A 108 25.01 -17.93 -1.12
CA SER A 108 23.91 -17.22 -1.79
C SER A 108 22.76 -18.15 -2.19
N ASN A 109 23.07 -19.33 -2.73
CA ASN A 109 22.07 -20.27 -3.20
C ASN A 109 21.35 -20.92 -2.01
N ARG A 110 22.10 -21.24 -0.94
CA ARG A 110 21.52 -21.74 0.32
C ARG A 110 20.62 -20.69 0.99
N LEU A 111 21.05 -19.43 1.02
CA LEU A 111 20.24 -18.34 1.54
C LEU A 111 18.97 -18.13 0.68
N ALA A 112 19.07 -18.26 -0.64
CA ALA A 112 17.90 -18.22 -1.52
C ALA A 112 16.93 -19.38 -1.23
N ALA A 113 17.44 -20.58 -0.92
CA ALA A 113 16.63 -21.72 -0.51
C ALA A 113 15.90 -21.49 0.81
N LEU A 114 16.54 -20.88 1.82
CA LEU A 114 15.88 -20.53 3.08
C LEU A 114 14.72 -19.53 2.86
N ILE A 115 14.94 -18.51 2.03
CA ILE A 115 13.89 -17.54 1.69
C ILE A 115 12.75 -18.23 0.92
N ARG A 116 13.08 -19.14 0.00
CA ARG A 116 12.10 -19.89 -0.78
C ARG A 116 11.22 -20.75 0.13
N ASP A 117 11.81 -21.45 1.10
CA ASP A 117 11.09 -22.25 2.09
C ASP A 117 10.09 -21.40 2.89
N GLU A 118 10.46 -20.18 3.33
CA GLU A 118 9.52 -19.28 4.02
C GLU A 118 8.30 -18.89 3.15
N ILE A 119 8.51 -18.74 1.84
CA ILE A 119 7.44 -18.40 0.88
C ILE A 119 6.57 -19.63 0.59
N GLU A 120 7.19 -20.78 0.31
CA GLU A 120 6.49 -22.03 -0.01
C GLU A 120 5.65 -22.55 1.15
N THR A 121 6.18 -22.44 2.38
CA THR A 121 5.46 -22.77 3.63
C THR A 121 4.44 -21.70 4.04
N LYS A 122 4.23 -20.67 3.21
CA LYS A 122 3.29 -19.56 3.41
C LYS A 122 3.51 -18.76 4.70
N ARG A 123 4.71 -18.83 5.29
CA ARG A 123 5.09 -17.96 6.42
C ARG A 123 5.32 -16.53 5.95
N TRP A 124 5.77 -16.37 4.71
CA TRP A 124 5.88 -15.08 4.01
C TRP A 124 4.84 -15.05 2.89
N LEU A 125 3.77 -14.28 3.07
CA LEU A 125 2.66 -14.25 2.14
C LEU A 125 2.95 -13.33 0.95
N PRO A 126 2.40 -13.63 -0.24
CA PRO A 126 2.38 -12.71 -1.38
C PRO A 126 2.01 -11.28 -0.99
N GLY A 127 2.79 -10.31 -1.47
CA GLY A 127 2.55 -8.89 -1.19
C GLY A 127 3.14 -8.37 0.12
N GLN A 128 3.65 -9.24 0.99
CA GLN A 128 4.32 -8.82 2.22
C GLN A 128 5.76 -8.36 1.94
N LEU A 129 6.22 -7.40 2.74
CA LEU A 129 7.58 -6.90 2.69
C LEU A 129 8.52 -7.90 3.37
N ILE A 130 9.57 -8.35 2.68
CA ILE A 130 10.57 -9.23 3.29
C ILE A 130 11.53 -8.45 4.21
N PRO A 131 12.30 -9.13 5.08
CA PRO A 131 13.30 -8.47 5.90
C PRO A 131 14.38 -7.80 5.05
N PHE A 132 15.01 -6.77 5.61
CA PHE A 132 16.10 -6.07 4.92
C PHE A 132 17.32 -6.97 4.72
N LEU A 133 18.13 -6.67 3.70
CA LEU A 133 19.30 -7.48 3.36
C LEU A 133 20.29 -7.65 4.52
N ASN A 134 20.45 -6.64 5.36
CA ASN A 134 21.30 -6.73 6.56
C ASN A 134 20.70 -7.67 7.62
N THR A 135 19.37 -7.68 7.78
CA THR A 135 18.65 -8.57 8.68
C THR A 135 18.79 -10.02 8.22
N LEU A 136 18.61 -10.28 6.92
CA LEU A 136 18.80 -11.61 6.33
C LEU A 136 20.25 -12.09 6.50
N ALA A 137 21.21 -11.22 6.18
CA ALA A 137 22.63 -11.52 6.30
C ALA A 137 23.03 -11.85 7.75
N LYS A 138 22.58 -11.06 8.73
CA LYS A 138 22.84 -11.31 10.15
C LYS A 138 22.22 -12.63 10.62
N ALA A 139 21.00 -12.94 10.17
CA ALA A 139 20.31 -14.16 10.57
C ALA A 139 20.98 -15.43 10.03
N SER A 140 21.49 -15.39 8.79
CA SER A 140 22.18 -16.53 8.19
C SER A 140 23.69 -16.54 8.45
N GLY A 141 24.25 -15.58 9.20
CA GLY A 141 25.70 -15.47 9.40
C GLY A 141 26.49 -15.18 8.12
N THR A 142 25.88 -14.52 7.13
CA THR A 142 26.52 -14.17 5.85
C THR A 142 26.75 -12.66 5.71
N SER A 143 27.42 -12.23 4.64
CA SER A 143 27.56 -10.81 4.32
C SER A 143 26.32 -10.23 3.60
N LYS A 144 26.22 -8.89 3.57
CA LYS A 144 25.18 -8.17 2.82
C LYS A 144 25.25 -8.45 1.30
N SER A 145 26.45 -8.64 0.74
CA SER A 145 26.63 -8.95 -0.68
C SER A 145 26.10 -10.35 -1.03
N ILE A 146 26.27 -11.33 -0.15
CA ILE A 146 25.69 -12.67 -0.31
C ILE A 146 24.16 -12.61 -0.24
N ALA A 147 23.59 -11.86 0.71
CA ALA A 147 22.15 -11.64 0.79
C ALA A 147 21.59 -10.93 -0.46
N ALA A 148 22.31 -9.94 -0.99
CA ALA A 148 21.93 -9.26 -2.22
C ALA A 148 21.92 -10.22 -3.42
N LYS A 149 22.92 -11.12 -3.53
CA LYS A 149 22.99 -12.13 -4.59
C LYS A 149 21.84 -13.13 -4.50
N ALA A 150 21.55 -13.65 -3.30
CA ALA A 150 20.43 -14.56 -3.05
C ALA A 150 19.07 -13.94 -3.43
N VAL A 151 18.83 -12.70 -2.99
CA VAL A 151 17.62 -11.95 -3.34
C VAL A 151 17.56 -11.64 -4.84
N GLY A 152 18.69 -11.29 -5.47
CA GLY A 152 18.77 -11.04 -6.91
C GLY A 152 18.34 -12.26 -7.73
N GLN A 153 18.78 -13.44 -7.32
CA GLN A 153 18.33 -14.71 -7.90
C GLN A 153 16.80 -14.88 -7.77
N LEU A 154 16.25 -14.74 -6.57
CA LEU A 154 14.80 -14.91 -6.35
C LEU A 154 13.94 -13.87 -7.09
N ARG A 155 14.49 -12.68 -7.35
CA ARG A 155 13.85 -11.69 -8.21
C ARG A 155 13.84 -12.12 -9.67
N HIS A 156 14.94 -12.69 -10.16
CA HIS A 156 15.01 -13.23 -11.52
C HIS A 156 14.05 -14.42 -11.68
N GLU A 157 13.88 -15.24 -10.64
CA GLU A 157 12.89 -16.32 -10.59
C GLU A 157 11.44 -15.83 -10.46
N GLY A 158 11.22 -14.52 -10.24
CA GLY A 158 9.88 -13.94 -10.09
C GLY A 158 9.22 -14.20 -8.72
N LEU A 159 9.96 -14.71 -7.73
CA LEU A 159 9.47 -14.94 -6.36
C LEU A 159 9.48 -13.67 -5.51
N LEU A 160 10.32 -12.68 -5.88
CA LEU A 160 10.41 -11.39 -5.21
C LEU A 160 10.25 -10.25 -6.21
N THR A 161 9.59 -9.17 -5.79
CA THR A 161 9.46 -7.93 -6.57
C THR A 161 10.04 -6.74 -5.80
N PHE A 162 10.77 -5.87 -6.49
CA PHE A 162 11.31 -4.65 -5.91
C PHE A 162 10.39 -3.47 -6.23
N ARG A 163 9.96 -2.75 -5.21
CA ARG A 163 9.19 -1.51 -5.35
C ARG A 163 10.06 -0.34 -4.91
N ALA A 164 10.40 0.54 -5.85
CA ALA A 164 11.29 1.68 -5.61
C ALA A 164 10.80 2.52 -4.42
N GLY A 165 11.69 2.77 -3.46
CA GLY A 165 11.38 3.53 -2.24
C GLY A 165 10.53 2.79 -1.19
N HIS A 166 10.20 1.51 -1.42
CA HIS A 166 9.36 0.69 -0.54
C HIS A 166 10.03 -0.63 -0.14
N GLY A 167 10.96 -1.15 -0.96
CA GLY A 167 11.76 -2.34 -0.62
C GLY A 167 11.37 -3.58 -1.43
N LEU A 168 11.62 -4.75 -0.85
CA LEU A 168 11.43 -6.05 -1.49
C LEU A 168 10.19 -6.74 -0.93
N PHE A 169 9.36 -7.24 -1.84
CA PHE A 169 8.10 -7.88 -1.50
C PHE A 169 8.08 -9.29 -2.05
N VAL A 170 7.40 -10.20 -1.35
CA VAL A 170 7.02 -11.50 -1.92
C VAL A 170 6.15 -11.22 -3.13
N ALA A 171 6.51 -11.77 -4.28
CA ALA A 171 5.74 -11.60 -5.49
C ALA A 171 4.36 -12.25 -5.32
N HIS A 172 3.34 -11.67 -5.95
CA HIS A 172 2.12 -12.43 -6.13
C HIS A 172 2.40 -13.50 -7.17
N PRO A 173 1.93 -14.76 -6.99
CA PRO A 173 1.87 -15.67 -8.10
C PRO A 173 1.13 -14.92 -9.19
N HIS A 174 1.83 -14.61 -10.28
CA HIS A 174 1.17 -14.13 -11.46
C HIS A 174 0.20 -15.26 -11.81
N SER A 175 -1.09 -15.08 -11.48
CA SER A 175 -2.15 -15.82 -12.17
C SER A 175 -1.72 -15.72 -13.61
N ARG A 176 -1.36 -16.85 -14.24
CA ARG A 176 -1.01 -16.83 -15.66
C ARG A 176 -2.18 -16.13 -16.32
N ARG A 177 -1.98 -14.86 -16.67
CA ARG A 177 -2.94 -14.14 -17.50
C ARG A 177 -2.78 -14.91 -18.79
N ASN A 178 -3.67 -15.87 -18.99
CA ASN A 178 -3.91 -16.49 -20.26
C ASN A 178 -4.25 -15.30 -21.15
N SER A 179 -3.21 -14.75 -21.78
CA SER A 179 -3.36 -13.74 -22.81
C SER A 179 -3.99 -14.50 -23.95
N LEU A 180 -5.32 -14.59 -23.93
CA LEU A 180 -6.08 -14.64 -25.15
C LEU A 180 -5.66 -13.37 -25.90
N ILE A 181 -4.61 -13.50 -26.71
CA ILE A 181 -4.37 -12.61 -27.82
C ILE A 181 -5.64 -12.76 -28.65
N VAL A 182 -6.59 -11.86 -28.46
CA VAL A 182 -7.65 -11.65 -29.42
C VAL A 182 -6.92 -11.02 -30.61
N PRO A 183 -6.77 -11.73 -31.75
CA PRO A 183 -6.20 -11.10 -32.93
C PRO A 183 -7.06 -9.88 -33.29
N PRO A 184 -6.45 -8.78 -33.78
CA PRO A 184 -7.21 -7.61 -34.20
C PRO A 184 -8.30 -8.04 -35.19
N PRO A 185 -9.51 -7.46 -35.10
CA PRO A 185 -10.60 -7.79 -36.02
C PRO A 185 -10.11 -7.60 -37.44
N GLN A 186 -10.14 -8.68 -38.23
CA GLN A 186 -9.80 -8.62 -39.65
C GLN A 186 -10.85 -7.73 -40.33
N GLU A 187 -10.41 -6.59 -40.85
CA GLU A 187 -11.21 -5.74 -41.74
C GLU A 187 -11.71 -6.60 -42.91
N GLY A 188 -13.02 -6.70 -43.10
CA GLY A 188 -13.57 -7.41 -44.25
C GLY A 188 -14.97 -8.02 -44.13
N SER A 189 -15.68 -7.89 -43.01
CA SER A 189 -17.07 -8.35 -42.95
C SER A 189 -18.03 -7.21 -43.32
N THR A 190 -18.50 -7.27 -44.57
CA THR A 190 -19.49 -6.38 -45.17
C THR A 190 -20.79 -6.45 -44.36
N VAL A 191 -21.04 -5.44 -43.52
CA VAL A 191 -22.33 -5.27 -42.85
C VAL A 191 -23.35 -4.86 -43.91
N ARG A 192 -24.29 -5.75 -44.24
CA ARG A 192 -25.47 -5.40 -45.05
C ARG A 192 -26.36 -4.44 -44.24
N PRO A 193 -26.97 -3.41 -44.84
CA PRO A 193 -27.84 -2.49 -44.13
C PRO A 193 -29.14 -3.20 -43.70
N ARG A 194 -29.46 -3.14 -42.40
CA ARG A 194 -30.79 -3.53 -41.89
C ARG A 194 -31.79 -2.44 -42.26
N THR A 195 -32.85 -2.83 -42.94
CA THR A 195 -34.02 -2.00 -43.25
C THR A 195 -34.70 -1.48 -41.97
N PRO A 196 -35.25 -0.26 -41.97
CA PRO A 196 -36.01 0.26 -40.83
C PRO A 196 -37.44 -0.29 -40.83
N ARG A 197 -37.91 -0.74 -39.66
CA ARG A 197 -39.34 -1.02 -39.41
C ARG A 197 -40.06 0.28 -39.04
N PRO A 198 -41.35 0.45 -39.43
CA PRO A 198 -42.05 1.71 -39.31
C PRO A 198 -42.48 2.03 -37.87
N ALA A 199 -42.58 3.32 -37.60
CA ALA A 199 -43.08 3.91 -36.37
C ALA A 199 -44.55 3.57 -36.14
N VAL A 200 -44.89 3.20 -34.90
CA VAL A 200 -46.29 3.24 -34.42
C VAL A 200 -46.42 4.42 -33.48
N ARG A 201 -47.22 5.38 -33.94
CA ARG A 201 -47.65 6.60 -33.25
C ARG A 201 -48.74 6.26 -32.24
N THR A 202 -48.61 6.90 -31.07
CA THR A 202 -49.68 7.61 -30.34
C THR A 202 -50.84 6.78 -29.75
N MET A 203 -51.01 6.84 -28.42
CA MET A 203 -52.15 7.55 -27.80
C MET A 203 -51.95 7.70 -26.29
N TRP A 204 -51.93 8.94 -25.82
CA TRP A 204 -52.20 9.29 -24.43
C TRP A 204 -53.72 9.27 -24.23
N LEU A 205 -54.20 8.68 -23.14
CA LEU A 205 -55.51 8.99 -22.57
C LEU A 205 -55.34 9.28 -21.07
N HIS A 206 -55.80 10.48 -20.68
CA HIS A 206 -56.34 10.79 -19.35
C HIS A 206 -57.37 9.70 -18.95
N ASP A 207 -57.67 9.38 -17.69
CA ASP A 207 -58.15 10.25 -16.59
C ASP A 207 -58.34 9.39 -15.31
N PRO A 208 -58.96 9.83 -14.19
CA PRO A 208 -58.41 9.70 -12.85
C PRO A 208 -59.18 8.73 -11.93
N LEU A 209 -58.64 8.45 -10.74
CA LEU A 209 -59.44 7.92 -9.62
C LEU A 209 -59.22 8.78 -8.37
N MET A 210 -60.30 9.45 -7.99
CA MET A 210 -60.54 9.98 -6.65
C MET A 210 -60.61 8.82 -5.63
N SER A 211 -60.13 9.06 -4.41
CA SER A 211 -60.97 9.12 -3.19
C SER A 211 -60.13 8.91 -1.92
N VAL A 212 -60.13 9.90 -1.02
CA VAL A 212 -59.99 9.69 0.42
C VAL A 212 -61.02 10.60 1.09
N CYS A 213 -61.75 10.02 2.04
CA CYS A 213 -62.79 10.62 2.87
C CYS A 213 -62.21 11.51 3.98
#